data_AF-A0AAD6RIJ5-F1
#
_entry.id   AF-A0AAD6RIJ5-F1
#
_cell.length_a   1.000
_cell.length_b   1.000
_cell.length_c   1.000
_cell.angle_alpha   90.00
_cell.angle_beta   90.00
_cell.angle_gamma   90.00
#
_symmetry.space_group_name_H-M   'P 1'
#
loop_
_entity.id
_entity.type
_entity.pdbx_description
1 polymer ?
#
loop_
_entity_poly.entity_id
_entity_poly.type
_entity_poly.pdbx_seq_one_letter_code
_entity_poly.pdbx_strand_id
1 'polypeptide(L)'
;MQPTKSDTDDDGDSISKIQDELTVLNNHINQLNIKRRQILNEFLDLKGNIRVFCRIRPIAFGENLDEVFTEVEPIIKSVIDGYNACIFAYGQTGTGKTFTMSPNGTHYAEDKNSTWIKVFNLRLTLLTEGSADTTGIVPRAIEALFKQAVDCNHAFLISFSMLEIYMGHLKDLLVPKPTKATDPMPPWRSFLTRSKISKYSLSIQTDPKGGIEIDNLVAIKVNDFNQALRLYRLGCRFRTTASTNSNLTSSRSHW
;
A
#
# COMPACT_ATOMS: atom_id res chain seq x y z
N MET A 1 -37.98 10.55 -54.70
CA MET A 1 -37.91 10.81 -53.25
C MET A 1 -36.48 11.24 -52.94
N GLN A 2 -36.26 12.53 -52.71
CA GLN A 2 -34.96 13.07 -52.27
C GLN A 2 -34.90 12.95 -50.73
N PRO A 3 -33.75 12.60 -50.14
CA PRO A 3 -33.61 12.56 -48.69
C PRO A 3 -33.59 13.99 -48.13
N THR A 4 -34.35 14.20 -47.06
CA THR A 4 -34.52 15.46 -46.34
C THR A 4 -33.20 15.87 -45.68
N LYS A 5 -32.63 17.01 -46.11
CA LYS A 5 -31.41 17.61 -45.54
C LYS A 5 -31.63 18.30 -44.18
N SER A 6 -32.83 18.24 -43.61
CA SER A 6 -33.19 18.98 -42.39
C SER A 6 -32.71 18.35 -41.10
N ASP A 7 -32.48 17.04 -41.09
CA ASP A 7 -32.33 16.31 -39.82
C ASP A 7 -30.85 16.19 -39.40
N THR A 8 -29.91 16.33 -40.36
CA THR A 8 -28.47 16.21 -40.09
C THR A 8 -27.84 17.47 -39.49
N ASP A 9 -28.44 18.64 -39.70
CA ASP A 9 -27.89 19.92 -39.23
C ASP A 9 -28.28 20.19 -37.75
N ASP A 10 -29.45 19.73 -37.32
CA ASP A 10 -29.96 19.85 -35.94
C ASP A 10 -29.21 18.90 -34.96
N ASP A 11 -28.88 17.70 -35.44
CA ASP A 11 -28.02 16.76 -34.71
C ASP A 11 -26.61 17.31 -34.53
N GLY A 12 -26.06 18.02 -35.53
CA GLY A 12 -24.73 18.63 -35.47
C GLY A 12 -24.64 19.78 -34.46
N ASP A 13 -25.66 20.64 -34.41
CA ASP A 13 -25.75 21.74 -33.44
C ASP A 13 -26.03 21.24 -32.01
N SER A 14 -26.68 20.09 -31.88
CA SER A 14 -26.87 19.42 -30.59
C SER A 14 -25.56 18.79 -30.09
N ILE A 15 -24.79 18.15 -30.97
CA ILE A 15 -23.48 17.56 -30.64
C ILE A 15 -22.47 18.64 -30.22
N SER A 16 -22.44 19.79 -30.91
CA SER A 16 -21.54 20.90 -30.57
C SER A 16 -21.85 21.49 -29.20
N LYS A 17 -23.13 21.71 -28.88
CA LYS A 17 -23.56 22.16 -27.54
C LYS A 17 -23.15 21.18 -26.44
N ILE A 18 -23.33 19.88 -26.66
CA ILE A 18 -22.89 18.85 -25.70
C ILE A 18 -21.37 18.86 -25.54
N GLN A 19 -20.61 19.03 -26.61
CA GLN A 19 -19.15 19.14 -26.54
C GLN A 19 -18.72 20.38 -25.76
N ASP A 20 -19.35 21.53 -25.99
CA ASP A 20 -19.10 22.75 -25.24
C ASP A 20 -19.40 22.55 -23.74
N GLU A 21 -20.54 21.93 -23.40
CA GLU A 21 -20.87 21.58 -22.02
C GLU A 21 -19.83 20.64 -21.38
N LEU A 22 -19.35 19.63 -22.12
CA LEU A 22 -18.29 18.75 -21.65
C LEU A 22 -16.98 19.50 -21.39
N THR A 23 -16.63 20.49 -22.21
CA THR A 23 -15.44 21.31 -21.97
C THR A 23 -15.58 22.18 -20.73
N VAL A 24 -16.76 22.80 -20.53
CA VAL A 24 -17.05 23.62 -19.35
C VAL A 24 -17.01 22.76 -18.08
N LEU A 25 -17.64 21.58 -18.10
CA LEU A 25 -17.67 20.68 -16.96
C LEU A 25 -16.27 20.15 -16.61
N ASN A 26 -15.47 19.78 -17.61
CA ASN A 26 -14.08 19.38 -17.39
C ASN A 26 -13.23 20.50 -16.78
N ASN A 27 -13.40 21.75 -17.24
CA ASN A 27 -12.74 22.90 -16.66
C ASN A 27 -13.15 23.12 -15.20
N HIS A 28 -14.43 22.92 -14.88
CA HIS A 28 -14.92 23.01 -13.50
C HIS A 28 -14.33 21.92 -12.60
N ILE A 29 -14.29 20.66 -13.07
CA ILE A 29 -13.65 19.54 -12.36
C ILE A 29 -12.18 19.85 -12.09
N ASN A 30 -11.44 20.37 -13.07
CA ASN A 30 -10.04 20.76 -12.90
C ASN A 30 -9.86 21.85 -11.85
N GLN A 31 -10.73 22.87 -11.84
CA GLN A 31 -10.69 23.93 -10.82
C GLN A 31 -11.01 23.39 -9.42
N LEU A 32 -12.00 22.49 -9.30
CA LEU A 32 -12.32 21.84 -8.04
C LEU A 32 -11.16 20.98 -7.52
N ASN A 33 -10.47 20.25 -8.41
CA ASN A 33 -9.31 19.44 -8.04
C ASN A 33 -8.13 20.31 -7.55
N ILE A 34 -7.88 21.45 -8.20
CA ILE A 34 -6.85 22.41 -7.74
C ILE A 34 -7.19 22.94 -6.35
N LYS A 35 -8.44 23.35 -6.11
CA LYS A 35 -8.90 23.82 -4.81
C LYS A 35 -8.81 22.73 -3.73
N ARG A 36 -9.21 21.49 -4.07
CA ARG A 36 -9.09 20.32 -3.17
C ARG A 36 -7.65 20.16 -2.70
N ARG A 37 -6.68 20.21 -3.63
CA ARG A 37 -5.25 20.10 -3.32
C ARG A 37 -4.78 21.24 -2.41
N GLN A 38 -5.14 22.49 -2.73
CA GLN A 38 -4.75 23.65 -1.93
C GLN A 38 -5.26 23.56 -0.48
N ILE A 39 -6.55 23.27 -0.33
CA ILE A 39 -7.19 23.14 1.00
C ILE A 39 -6.59 21.96 1.77
N LEU A 40 -6.34 20.82 1.10
CA LEU A 40 -5.74 19.66 1.75
C LEU A 40 -4.33 20.00 2.26
N ASN A 41 -3.51 20.69 1.47
CA ASN A 41 -2.16 21.08 1.87
C ASN A 41 -2.19 22.04 3.06
N GLU A 42 -3.03 23.08 2.99
CA GLU A 42 -3.21 24.03 4.09
C GLU A 42 -3.67 23.33 5.37
N PHE A 43 -4.65 22.42 5.26
CA PHE A 43 -5.10 21.61 6.38
C PHE A 43 -3.97 20.76 6.99
N LEU A 44 -3.11 20.17 6.14
CA LEU A 44 -1.99 19.36 6.61
C LEU A 44 -0.89 20.20 7.28
N ASP A 45 -0.58 21.37 6.72
CA ASP A 45 0.38 22.33 7.28
C ASP A 45 -0.11 22.86 8.63
N LEU A 46 -1.40 23.20 8.75
CA LEU A 46 -2.03 23.64 10.00
C LEU A 46 -2.01 22.54 11.07
N LYS A 47 -2.25 21.28 10.69
CA LYS A 47 -2.09 20.13 11.61
C LYS A 47 -0.62 19.82 11.95
N GLY A 48 0.33 20.43 11.23
CA GLY A 48 1.76 20.20 11.36
C GLY A 48 2.25 19.02 10.51
N ASN A 49 3.47 19.16 9.99
CA ASN A 49 4.12 18.17 9.12
C ASN A 49 4.61 16.92 9.86
N ILE A 50 4.91 17.05 11.16
CA ILE A 50 5.27 15.93 12.02
C ILE A 50 4.19 15.77 13.07
N ARG A 51 3.58 14.58 13.12
CA ARG A 51 2.50 14.26 14.05
C ARG A 51 2.83 13.00 14.82
N VAL A 52 2.56 13.03 16.12
CA VAL A 52 2.77 11.89 17.02
C VAL A 52 1.44 11.51 17.61
N PHE A 53 0.98 10.30 17.31
CA PHE A 53 -0.24 9.73 17.85
C PHE A 53 0.12 8.65 18.88
N CYS A 54 -0.53 8.70 20.05
CA CYS A 54 -0.42 7.64 21.04
C CYS A 54 -1.62 6.70 20.89
N ARG A 55 -1.34 5.40 20.75
CA ARG A 55 -2.35 4.35 20.68
C ARG A 55 -2.17 3.41 21.85
N ILE A 56 -3.19 3.30 22.69
CA ILE A 56 -3.23 2.32 23.77
C ILE A 56 -3.94 1.08 23.25
N ARG A 57 -3.28 -0.08 23.34
CA ARG A 57 -3.90 -1.35 23.00
C ARG A 57 -4.93 -1.72 24.10
N PRO A 58 -6.24 -1.79 23.79
CA PRO A 58 -7.23 -2.22 24.77
C PRO A 58 -7.05 -3.69 25.20
N ILE A 59 -7.61 -3.99 26.37
CA ILE A 59 -7.56 -5.33 26.98
C ILE A 59 -8.68 -6.22 26.40
N ALA A 60 -9.75 -5.62 25.86
CA ALA A 60 -10.92 -6.31 25.32
C ALA A 60 -10.70 -6.88 23.90
N PHE A 61 -11.51 -7.87 23.52
CA PHE A 61 -11.55 -8.40 22.16
C PHE A 61 -12.36 -7.48 21.24
N GLY A 62 -11.80 -7.14 20.07
CA GLY A 62 -12.43 -6.28 19.07
C GLY A 62 -11.89 -4.86 19.12
N GLU A 63 -10.98 -4.53 18.20
CA GLU A 63 -10.43 -3.18 18.05
C GLU A 63 -10.87 -2.63 16.71
N ASN A 64 -11.46 -1.42 16.71
CA ASN A 64 -11.72 -0.70 15.47
C ASN A 64 -10.47 0.12 15.10
N LEU A 65 -9.93 -0.12 13.90
CA LEU A 65 -8.80 0.61 13.34
C LEU A 65 -9.23 1.79 12.45
N ASP A 66 -10.52 1.97 12.23
CA ASP A 66 -11.07 3.04 11.38
C ASP A 66 -10.71 4.43 11.92
N GLU A 67 -10.77 4.64 13.24
CA GLU A 67 -10.40 5.92 13.86
C GLU A 67 -8.94 6.27 13.59
N VAL A 68 -8.04 5.28 13.71
CA VAL A 68 -6.62 5.47 13.42
C VAL A 68 -6.42 5.77 11.93
N PHE A 69 -7.14 5.06 11.05
CA PHE A 69 -7.05 5.31 9.61
C PHE A 69 -7.57 6.69 9.23
N THR A 70 -8.62 7.18 9.87
CA THR A 70 -9.23 8.50 9.60
C THR A 70 -8.23 9.64 9.78
N GLU A 71 -7.34 9.55 10.78
CA GLU A 71 -6.28 10.54 10.99
C GLU A 71 -5.13 10.44 9.98
N VAL A 72 -4.88 9.23 9.45
CA VAL A 72 -3.79 8.94 8.52
C VAL A 72 -4.21 9.15 7.06
N GLU A 73 -5.49 8.98 6.74
CA GLU A 73 -6.04 9.06 5.39
C GLU A 73 -5.65 10.37 4.67
N PRO A 74 -5.77 11.57 5.28
CA PRO A 74 -5.37 12.83 4.62
C PRO A 74 -3.89 12.85 4.20
N ILE A 75 -3.01 12.20 4.97
CA ILE A 75 -1.58 12.09 4.68
C ILE A 75 -1.35 11.15 3.49
N ILE A 76 -2.16 10.10 3.37
CA ILE A 76 -2.11 9.19 2.21
C ILE A 76 -2.63 9.92 0.96
N LYS A 77 -3.69 10.73 1.10
CA LYS A 77 -4.26 11.51 0.00
C LYS A 77 -3.27 12.51 -0.61
N SER A 78 -2.39 13.10 0.21
CA SER A 78 -1.41 14.07 -0.31
C SER A 78 -0.32 13.45 -1.18
N VAL A 79 -0.11 12.13 -1.12
CA VAL A 79 0.86 11.43 -1.97
C VAL A 79 0.49 11.56 -3.45
N ILE A 80 -0.80 11.46 -3.77
CA ILE A 80 -1.31 11.64 -5.14
C ILE A 80 -1.11 13.09 -5.63
N ASP A 81 -1.07 14.03 -4.69
CA ASP A 81 -0.79 15.45 -4.95
C ASP A 81 0.72 15.78 -5.07
N GLY A 82 1.60 14.77 -4.92
CA GLY A 82 3.04 14.89 -5.12
C GLY A 82 3.87 15.06 -3.84
N TYR A 83 3.28 14.80 -2.66
CA TYR A 83 3.99 14.88 -1.39
C TYR A 83 4.57 13.54 -0.96
N ASN A 84 5.70 13.59 -0.24
CA ASN A 84 6.26 12.41 0.40
C ASN A 84 5.59 12.21 1.78
N ALA A 85 5.00 11.05 1.99
CA ALA A 85 4.39 10.66 3.25
C ALA A 85 5.18 9.55 3.94
N CYS A 86 5.28 9.62 5.26
CA CYS A 86 5.92 8.57 6.06
C CYS A 86 5.10 8.26 7.32
N ILE A 87 4.80 6.98 7.54
CA ILE A 87 4.02 6.50 8.68
C ILE A 87 4.85 5.45 9.43
N PHE A 88 5.08 5.69 10.71
CA PHE A 88 5.84 4.78 11.56
C PHE A 88 4.99 4.25 12.71
N ALA A 89 5.16 2.97 13.03
CA ALA A 89 4.62 2.37 14.25
C ALA A 89 5.76 2.11 15.23
N TYR A 90 5.72 2.76 16.40
CA TYR A 90 6.74 2.65 17.45
C TYR A 90 6.16 2.10 18.75
N GLY A 91 6.99 1.41 19.54
CA GLY A 91 6.61 0.83 20.83
C GLY A 91 7.31 -0.50 21.13
N GLN A 92 7.23 -0.98 22.37
CA GLN A 92 7.82 -2.27 22.78
C GLN A 92 7.16 -3.47 22.07
N THR A 93 7.81 -4.64 22.08
CA THR A 93 7.21 -5.89 21.58
C THR A 93 5.89 -6.16 22.31
N GLY A 94 4.85 -6.57 21.57
CA GLY A 94 3.52 -6.85 22.13
C GLY A 94 2.55 -5.67 22.23
N THR A 95 2.96 -4.42 21.97
CA THR A 95 2.05 -3.24 22.03
C THR A 95 1.11 -3.10 20.83
N GLY A 96 1.16 -4.03 19.88
CA GLY A 96 0.27 -4.00 18.72
C GLY A 96 0.78 -3.19 17.53
N LYS A 97 2.08 -2.89 17.40
CA LYS A 97 2.64 -2.25 16.17
C LYS A 97 2.23 -2.98 14.89
N THR A 98 2.47 -4.30 14.85
CA THR A 98 2.07 -5.16 13.73
C THR A 98 0.55 -5.20 13.62
N PHE A 99 -0.19 -5.17 14.73
CA PHE A 99 -1.65 -5.13 14.71
C PHE A 99 -2.19 -3.84 14.08
N THR A 100 -1.58 -2.68 14.34
CA THR A 100 -1.97 -1.41 13.73
C THR A 100 -1.64 -1.38 12.24
N MET A 101 -0.42 -1.76 11.86
CA MET A 101 0.02 -1.68 10.46
C MET A 101 -0.55 -2.80 9.59
N SER A 102 -0.62 -4.02 10.14
CA SER A 102 -0.90 -5.26 9.40
C SER A 102 -1.33 -6.42 10.32
N PRO A 103 -2.52 -6.35 10.91
CA PRO A 103 -2.98 -7.31 11.91
C PRO A 103 -3.06 -8.75 11.38
N ASN A 104 -3.33 -8.91 10.08
CA ASN A 104 -3.52 -10.21 9.44
C ASN A 104 -2.40 -10.53 8.45
N GLY A 105 -1.13 -10.51 8.88
CA GLY A 105 0.03 -10.81 8.03
C GLY A 105 0.03 -12.15 7.28
N THR A 106 -1.01 -12.98 7.41
CA THR A 106 -1.14 -14.30 6.75
C THR A 106 -2.56 -14.70 6.30
N HIS A 107 -3.62 -13.91 6.51
CA HIS A 107 -5.01 -14.41 6.35
C HIS A 107 -6.00 -13.51 5.61
N TYR A 108 -5.54 -12.62 4.72
CA TYR A 108 -6.42 -12.27 3.61
C TYR A 108 -6.28 -13.37 2.55
N ALA A 109 -7.11 -14.41 2.69
CA ALA A 109 -7.11 -15.55 1.80
C ALA A 109 -7.62 -15.14 0.41
N GLU A 110 -6.82 -15.42 -0.61
CA GLU A 110 -7.26 -15.49 -2.01
C GLU A 110 -8.02 -16.79 -2.33
N ASP A 111 -8.27 -17.67 -1.35
CA ASP A 111 -9.03 -18.90 -1.56
C ASP A 111 -10.46 -18.79 -1.04
N LYS A 112 -11.40 -18.38 -1.91
CA LYS A 112 -12.85 -18.46 -1.65
C LYS A 112 -13.34 -19.91 -1.41
N ASN A 113 -12.52 -20.93 -1.69
CA ASN A 113 -12.87 -22.35 -1.59
C ASN A 113 -12.17 -23.12 -0.47
N SER A 114 -11.42 -22.46 0.40
CA SER A 114 -10.77 -23.14 1.51
C SER A 114 -11.72 -23.36 2.70
N THR A 115 -12.13 -24.62 2.91
CA THR A 115 -13.08 -25.03 3.96
C THR A 115 -12.57 -24.73 5.37
N TRP A 116 -11.25 -24.78 5.60
CA TRP A 116 -10.64 -24.46 6.90
C TRP A 116 -10.70 -22.95 7.21
N ILE A 117 -10.70 -22.09 6.19
CA ILE A 117 -10.91 -20.64 6.35
C ILE A 117 -12.36 -20.34 6.68
N LYS A 118 -13.33 -21.05 6.08
CA LYS A 118 -14.74 -20.93 6.50
C LYS A 118 -14.91 -21.35 7.94
N VAL A 119 -14.31 -22.43 8.42
CA VAL A 119 -14.46 -22.88 9.82
C VAL A 119 -13.77 -21.93 10.81
N PHE A 120 -12.60 -21.38 10.47
CA PHE A 120 -11.91 -20.40 11.33
C PHE A 120 -12.60 -19.03 11.32
N ASN A 121 -13.01 -18.53 10.15
CA ASN A 121 -13.80 -17.31 10.04
C ASN A 121 -15.18 -17.50 10.67
N LEU A 122 -15.87 -18.63 10.48
CA LEU A 122 -17.18 -18.90 11.09
C LEU A 122 -17.08 -18.97 12.62
N ARG A 123 -15.98 -19.50 13.18
CA ARG A 123 -15.75 -19.50 14.64
C ARG A 123 -15.38 -18.12 15.20
N LEU A 124 -14.80 -17.22 14.38
CA LEU A 124 -14.62 -15.81 14.74
C LEU A 124 -15.93 -15.01 14.57
N THR A 125 -16.61 -15.16 13.44
CA THR A 125 -17.86 -14.48 13.06
C THR A 125 -19.01 -14.86 14.00
N LEU A 126 -19.11 -16.10 14.48
CA LEU A 126 -20.12 -16.50 15.47
C LEU A 126 -19.85 -15.97 16.89
N LEU A 127 -18.67 -15.41 17.16
CA LEU A 127 -18.33 -14.78 18.44
C LEU A 127 -18.36 -13.25 18.39
N THR A 128 -18.59 -12.66 17.22
CA THR A 128 -18.64 -11.21 17.02
C THR A 128 -19.80 -10.84 16.11
N GLU A 129 -21.01 -10.81 16.67
CA GLU A 129 -22.11 -10.04 16.11
C GLU A 129 -21.75 -8.55 16.20
N GLY A 130 -21.05 -8.04 15.18
CA GLY A 130 -20.56 -6.66 15.12
C GLY A 130 -19.22 -6.60 14.39
N SER A 131 -19.27 -6.41 13.07
CA SER A 131 -18.10 -6.39 12.19
C SER A 131 -17.24 -5.14 12.43
N ALA A 132 -16.32 -5.18 13.40
CA ALA A 132 -15.20 -4.23 13.42
C ALA A 132 -14.24 -4.63 12.30
N ASP A 133 -14.11 -3.79 11.27
CA ASP A 133 -13.11 -3.98 10.22
C ASP A 133 -11.71 -3.92 10.85
N THR A 134 -11.09 -5.08 11.02
CA THR A 134 -9.75 -5.18 11.60
C THR A 134 -8.66 -4.93 10.56
N THR A 135 -8.97 -4.41 9.37
CA THR A 135 -7.97 -4.11 8.35
C THR A 135 -6.93 -3.10 8.86
N GLY A 136 -5.65 -3.42 8.70
CA GLY A 136 -4.54 -2.55 9.13
C GLY A 136 -4.34 -1.32 8.27
N ILE A 137 -3.48 -0.41 8.72
CA ILE A 137 -3.19 0.85 8.02
C ILE A 137 -2.60 0.60 6.62
N VAL A 138 -1.69 -0.37 6.44
CA VAL A 138 -1.05 -0.60 5.14
C VAL A 138 -2.02 -1.04 4.05
N PRO A 139 -2.84 -2.11 4.22
CA PRO A 139 -3.82 -2.49 3.22
C PRO A 139 -4.86 -1.40 2.91
N ARG A 140 -5.33 -0.64 3.93
CA ARG A 140 -6.24 0.50 3.71
C ARG A 140 -5.56 1.63 2.95
N ALA A 141 -4.27 1.89 3.22
CA ALA A 141 -3.51 2.90 2.51
C ALA A 141 -3.34 2.53 1.03
N ILE A 142 -3.01 1.28 0.74
CA ILE A 142 -2.94 0.78 -0.64
C ILE A 142 -4.30 0.97 -1.34
N GLU A 143 -5.40 0.58 -0.69
CA GLU A 143 -6.75 0.75 -1.25
C GLU A 143 -7.08 2.21 -1.53
N ALA A 144 -6.84 3.10 -0.56
CA ALA A 144 -7.12 4.52 -0.69
C ALA A 144 -6.26 5.21 -1.76
N LEU A 145 -5.02 4.75 -1.97
CA LEU A 145 -4.15 5.22 -3.05
C LEU A 145 -4.70 4.83 -4.41
N PHE A 146 -5.04 3.55 -4.61
CA PHE A 146 -5.58 3.08 -5.88
C PHE A 146 -6.95 3.70 -6.19
N LYS A 147 -7.82 3.84 -5.18
CA LYS A 147 -9.11 4.52 -5.33
C LYS A 147 -8.92 5.96 -5.81
N GLN A 148 -8.03 6.71 -5.15
CA GLN A 148 -7.77 8.09 -5.55
C GLN A 148 -7.08 8.20 -6.90
N ALA A 149 -6.19 7.27 -7.25
CA ALA A 149 -5.54 7.25 -8.56
C ALA A 149 -6.56 7.06 -9.70
N VAL A 150 -7.61 6.25 -9.47
CA VAL A 150 -8.73 6.06 -10.42
C VAL A 150 -9.62 7.30 -10.49
N ASP A 151 -9.90 7.94 -9.35
CA ASP A 151 -10.73 9.15 -9.29
C ASP A 151 -10.03 10.38 -9.91
N CYS A 152 -8.70 10.32 -10.09
CA CYS A 152 -7.91 11.39 -10.67
C CYS A 152 -7.88 11.32 -12.20
N ASN A 153 -7.93 12.48 -12.85
CA ASN A 153 -7.83 12.60 -14.31
C ASN A 153 -6.39 12.48 -14.85
N HIS A 154 -5.51 11.80 -14.11
CA HIS A 154 -4.10 11.67 -14.41
C HIS A 154 -3.68 10.21 -14.47
N ALA A 155 -2.81 9.87 -15.41
CA ALA A 155 -2.22 8.54 -15.49
C ALA A 155 -1.07 8.42 -14.48
N PHE A 156 -1.17 7.45 -13.58
CA PHE A 156 -0.13 7.16 -12.60
C PHE A 156 0.61 5.87 -12.95
N LEU A 157 1.92 5.86 -12.71
CA LEU A 157 2.72 4.65 -12.70
C LEU A 157 3.04 4.32 -11.24
N ILE A 158 2.41 3.28 -10.71
CA ILE A 158 2.60 2.85 -9.32
C ILE A 158 3.61 1.71 -9.30
N SER A 159 4.64 1.85 -8.46
CA SER A 159 5.61 0.79 -8.19
C SER A 159 5.59 0.40 -6.72
N PHE A 160 5.66 -0.91 -6.45
CA PHE A 160 5.70 -1.47 -5.11
C PHE A 160 7.08 -2.07 -4.83
N SER A 161 7.67 -1.69 -3.70
CA SER A 161 8.90 -2.29 -3.16
C SER A 161 8.71 -2.55 -1.67
N MET A 162 9.40 -3.56 -1.15
CA MET A 162 9.30 -3.92 0.26
C MET A 162 10.62 -4.51 0.74
N LEU A 163 11.15 -3.98 1.84
CA LEU A 163 12.44 -4.37 2.38
C LEU A 163 12.37 -4.55 3.89
N GLU A 164 13.38 -5.24 4.43
CA GLU A 164 13.58 -5.43 5.85
C GLU A 164 15.00 -4.99 6.21
N ILE A 165 15.13 -4.18 7.26
CA ILE A 165 16.40 -3.86 7.91
C ILE A 165 16.50 -4.73 9.17
N TYR A 166 17.53 -5.56 9.22
CA TYR A 166 17.83 -6.41 10.36
C TYR A 166 19.33 -6.44 10.64
N MET A 167 19.71 -6.06 11.87
CA MET A 167 21.12 -6.02 12.31
C MET A 167 22.03 -5.22 11.34
N GLY A 168 21.54 -4.09 10.81
CA GLY A 168 22.28 -3.25 9.86
C GLY A 168 22.34 -3.82 8.43
N HIS A 169 21.76 -4.99 8.18
CA HIS A 169 21.66 -5.56 6.84
C HIS A 169 20.30 -5.32 6.21
N LEU A 170 20.32 -4.93 4.94
CA LEU A 170 19.14 -4.78 4.10
C LEU A 170 18.78 -6.12 3.45
N LYS A 171 17.49 -6.44 3.44
CA LYS A 171 16.91 -7.63 2.83
C LYS A 171 15.72 -7.24 1.97
N ASP A 172 15.73 -7.61 0.69
CA ASP A 172 14.57 -7.50 -0.18
C ASP A 172 13.53 -8.56 0.22
N LEU A 173 12.27 -8.16 0.42
CA LEU A 173 11.17 -9.05 0.80
C LEU A 173 10.36 -9.56 -0.40
N LEU A 174 10.56 -9.00 -1.59
CA LEU A 174 9.88 -9.40 -2.82
C LEU A 174 10.67 -10.45 -3.62
N VAL A 175 11.96 -10.63 -3.31
CA VAL A 175 12.81 -11.66 -3.92
C VAL A 175 12.90 -12.89 -2.99
N PRO A 176 12.39 -14.06 -3.40
CA PRO A 176 12.54 -15.28 -2.62
C PRO A 176 14.03 -15.65 -2.49
N LYS A 177 14.52 -15.81 -1.26
CA LYS A 177 15.80 -16.51 -1.01
C LYS A 177 15.52 -18.01 -0.88
N PRO A 178 16.43 -18.89 -1.35
CA PRO A 178 16.33 -20.33 -1.08
C PRO A 178 16.33 -20.59 0.43
N THR A 179 15.41 -21.42 0.90
CA THR A 179 14.93 -21.42 2.29
C THR A 179 15.68 -22.33 3.28
N LYS A 180 16.63 -23.19 2.87
CA LYS A 180 17.41 -24.02 3.82
C LYS A 180 18.88 -24.16 3.44
N ALA A 181 19.75 -24.36 4.43
CA ALA A 181 21.16 -24.77 4.24
C ALA A 181 21.29 -26.19 3.64
N THR A 182 20.24 -27.01 3.70
CA THR A 182 20.13 -28.34 3.09
C THR A 182 19.40 -28.35 1.75
N ASP A 183 18.78 -27.24 1.36
CA ASP A 183 18.26 -27.13 0.00
C ASP A 183 19.49 -27.03 -0.91
N PRO A 184 19.61 -27.87 -1.95
CA PRO A 184 20.77 -27.82 -2.85
C PRO A 184 20.94 -26.38 -3.31
N MET A 185 22.10 -25.82 -3.00
CA MET A 185 22.51 -24.50 -3.45
C MET A 185 22.16 -24.42 -4.94
N PRO A 186 21.34 -23.45 -5.40
CA PRO A 186 20.92 -23.41 -6.79
C PRO A 186 22.17 -23.53 -7.67
N PRO A 187 22.19 -24.38 -8.71
CA PRO A 187 23.40 -24.67 -9.47
C PRO A 187 24.09 -23.40 -9.99
N TRP A 188 23.37 -22.29 -10.12
CA TRP A 188 23.94 -21.01 -10.50
C TRP A 188 24.68 -20.28 -9.36
N ARG A 189 24.32 -20.46 -8.08
CA ARG A 189 24.86 -19.74 -6.91
C ARG A 189 26.21 -20.30 -6.42
N SER A 190 26.45 -21.60 -6.59
CA SER A 190 27.73 -22.27 -6.29
C SER A 190 28.87 -21.86 -7.24
N PHE A 191 28.52 -21.30 -8.40
CA PHE A 191 29.45 -20.87 -9.44
C PHE A 191 29.52 -19.34 -9.54
N LEU A 192 28.89 -18.60 -8.62
CA LEU A 192 29.05 -17.14 -8.54
C LEU A 192 30.32 -16.83 -7.76
N THR A 193 31.35 -16.43 -8.48
CA THR A 193 32.53 -15.73 -7.95
C THR A 193 32.11 -14.60 -7.00
N ARG A 194 32.97 -14.22 -6.04
CA ARG A 194 32.75 -13.11 -5.08
C ARG A 194 32.19 -11.83 -5.72
N SER A 195 32.52 -11.55 -6.98
CA SER A 195 32.02 -10.42 -7.79
C SER A 195 30.56 -10.50 -8.26
N LYS A 196 29.87 -11.64 -8.14
CA LYS A 196 28.44 -11.82 -8.51
C LYS A 196 27.50 -11.81 -7.31
N ILE A 197 28.05 -11.93 -6.09
CA ILE A 197 27.32 -11.79 -4.82
C ILE A 197 26.96 -10.33 -4.55
N SER A 198 27.79 -9.37 -4.98
CA SER A 198 27.51 -7.92 -4.88
C SER A 198 26.30 -7.46 -5.69
N LYS A 199 25.87 -8.23 -6.70
CA LYS A 199 24.66 -7.92 -7.50
C LYS A 199 23.35 -8.07 -6.69
N TYR A 200 23.41 -8.73 -5.53
CA TYR A 200 22.25 -8.98 -4.66
C TYR A 200 22.42 -8.37 -3.26
N SER A 201 23.48 -7.60 -3.03
CA SER A 201 23.60 -6.76 -1.83
C SER A 201 22.87 -5.46 -2.08
N LEU A 202 21.88 -5.16 -1.24
CA LEU A 202 21.24 -3.85 -1.21
C LEU A 202 22.18 -2.85 -0.54
N SER A 203 22.39 -1.72 -1.18
CA SER A 203 23.16 -0.59 -0.63
C SER A 203 22.34 0.68 -0.73
N ILE A 204 22.38 1.49 0.33
CA ILE A 204 21.75 2.81 0.33
C ILE A 204 22.68 3.75 -0.44
N GLN A 205 22.16 4.32 -1.52
CA GLN A 205 22.81 5.37 -2.28
C GLN A 205 22.10 6.71 -2.05
N THR A 206 22.85 7.79 -2.19
CA THR A 206 22.31 9.15 -2.12
C THR A 206 22.50 9.80 -3.47
N ASP A 207 21.40 10.23 -4.07
CA ASP A 207 21.43 10.97 -5.32
C ASP A 207 22.10 12.34 -5.12
N PRO A 208 22.67 12.93 -6.19
CA PRO A 208 23.22 14.29 -6.14
C PRO A 208 22.22 15.37 -5.70
N LYS A 209 20.91 15.08 -5.82
CA LYS A 209 19.81 15.95 -5.36
C LYS A 209 19.39 15.70 -3.90
N GLY A 210 20.08 14.81 -3.18
CA GLY A 210 19.75 14.40 -1.81
C GLY A 210 18.63 13.35 -1.72
N GLY A 211 18.22 12.76 -2.84
CA GLY A 211 17.31 11.62 -2.85
C GLY A 211 17.97 10.37 -2.27
N ILE A 212 17.20 9.47 -1.67
CA ILE A 212 17.70 8.18 -1.19
C ILE A 212 17.22 7.10 -2.14
N GLU A 213 18.15 6.39 -2.76
CA GLU A 213 17.86 5.21 -3.59
C GLU A 213 18.50 3.97 -2.96
N ILE A 214 17.91 2.80 -3.20
CA ILE A 214 18.46 1.53 -2.72
C ILE A 214 18.82 0.70 -3.93
N ASP A 215 20.12 0.53 -4.15
CA ASP A 215 20.64 -0.29 -5.23
C ASP A 215 20.09 -1.71 -5.14
N ASN A 216 19.72 -2.25 -6.29
CA ASN A 216 19.24 -3.61 -6.45
C ASN A 216 17.93 -3.93 -5.69
N LEU A 217 17.22 -2.91 -5.16
CA LEU A 217 15.88 -3.11 -4.60
C LEU A 217 14.87 -3.33 -5.72
N VAL A 218 14.12 -4.42 -5.63
CA VAL A 218 13.11 -4.72 -6.64
C VAL A 218 11.90 -3.80 -6.46
N ALA A 219 11.65 -2.99 -7.50
CA ALA A 219 10.44 -2.19 -7.66
C ALA A 219 9.55 -2.81 -8.74
N ILE A 220 8.43 -3.41 -8.34
CA ILE A 220 7.49 -4.07 -9.24
C ILE A 220 6.42 -3.06 -9.64
N LYS A 221 6.21 -2.86 -10.94
CA LYS A 221 5.10 -2.03 -11.43
C LYS A 221 3.76 -2.72 -11.14
N VAL A 222 2.83 -1.98 -10.57
CA VAL A 222 1.52 -2.47 -10.17
C VAL A 222 0.43 -1.66 -10.84
N ASN A 223 -0.52 -2.36 -11.46
CA ASN A 223 -1.63 -1.71 -12.19
C ASN A 223 -2.96 -1.77 -11.41
N ASP A 224 -3.07 -2.68 -10.44
CA ASP A 224 -4.31 -2.93 -9.71
C ASP A 224 -4.07 -3.13 -8.20
N PHE A 225 -5.07 -2.74 -7.42
CA PHE A 225 -5.12 -2.93 -5.97
C PHE A 225 -4.83 -4.37 -5.56
N ASN A 226 -5.45 -5.36 -6.24
CA ASN A 226 -5.27 -6.77 -5.87
C ASN A 226 -3.83 -7.24 -6.09
N GLN A 227 -3.16 -6.73 -7.12
CA GLN A 227 -1.76 -7.06 -7.38
C GLN A 227 -0.83 -6.46 -6.32
N ALA A 228 -1.05 -5.21 -5.90
CA ALA A 228 -0.31 -4.61 -4.78
C ALA A 228 -0.52 -5.40 -3.50
N LEU A 229 -1.77 -5.76 -3.21
CA LEU A 229 -2.11 -6.50 -2.00
C LEU A 229 -1.51 -7.91 -1.98
N ARG A 230 -1.41 -8.60 -3.14
CA ARG A 230 -0.68 -9.87 -3.27
C ARG A 230 0.81 -9.72 -2.96
N LEU A 231 1.47 -8.72 -3.54
CA LEU A 231 2.89 -8.45 -3.29
C LEU A 231 3.14 -8.10 -1.83
N TYR A 232 2.26 -7.30 -1.24
CA TYR A 232 2.30 -6.98 0.18
C TYR A 232 2.22 -8.23 1.06
N ARG A 233 1.24 -9.11 0.81
CA ARG A 233 1.12 -10.39 1.52
C ARG A 233 2.33 -11.29 1.31
N LEU A 234 2.88 -11.32 0.10
CA LEU A 234 4.08 -12.09 -0.22
C LEU A 234 5.26 -11.61 0.63
N GLY A 235 5.51 -10.31 0.69
CA GLY A 235 6.57 -9.73 1.51
C GLY A 235 6.35 -9.95 3.01
N CYS A 236 5.10 -9.88 3.49
CA CYS A 236 4.76 -10.25 4.87
C CYS A 236 5.15 -11.70 5.21
N ARG A 237 5.01 -12.64 4.26
CA ARG A 237 5.41 -14.05 4.45
C ARG A 237 6.92 -14.24 4.46
N PHE A 238 7.67 -13.44 3.68
CA PHE A 238 9.13 -13.52 3.61
C PHE A 238 9.85 -12.71 4.68
N ARG A 239 9.12 -11.86 5.41
CA ARG A 239 9.63 -11.16 6.57
C ARG A 239 10.25 -12.15 7.56
N THR A 240 11.42 -11.80 8.11
CA THR A 240 12.11 -12.68 9.06
C THR A 240 11.36 -12.65 10.40
N THR A 241 10.34 -13.49 10.54
CA THR A 241 9.69 -13.74 11.83
C THR A 241 10.53 -14.75 12.60
N ALA A 242 11.50 -14.27 13.37
CA ALA A 242 12.13 -15.12 14.38
C ALA A 242 11.06 -15.49 15.42
N SER A 243 10.56 -16.74 15.38
CA SER A 243 9.86 -17.33 16.51
C SER A 243 10.89 -17.58 17.60
N THR A 244 10.83 -16.79 18.67
CA THR A 244 11.54 -17.15 19.91
C THR A 244 10.53 -17.80 20.83
N ASN A 245 10.96 -18.75 21.66
CA ASN A 245 10.14 -19.49 22.63
C ASN A 245 9.45 -18.62 23.72
N SER A 246 9.40 -17.30 23.52
CA SER A 246 8.76 -16.29 24.37
C SER A 246 8.03 -15.19 23.59
N ASN A 247 7.93 -15.25 22.24
CA ASN A 247 7.12 -14.33 21.42
C ASN A 247 6.76 -14.96 20.06
N LEU A 248 5.47 -15.02 19.72
CA LEU A 248 4.96 -15.60 18.45
C LEU A 248 5.19 -14.71 17.20
N THR A 249 5.45 -13.42 17.34
CA THR A 249 5.67 -12.49 16.20
C THR A 249 6.70 -11.42 16.56
N SER A 250 7.91 -11.49 16.01
CA SER A 250 9.03 -10.61 16.38
C SER A 250 8.92 -9.19 15.79
N SER A 251 9.29 -8.18 16.58
CA SER A 251 9.48 -6.78 16.16
C SER A 251 10.96 -6.36 16.16
N ARG A 252 11.89 -7.31 16.00
CA ARG A 252 13.35 -7.03 16.01
C ARG A 252 13.89 -6.57 14.66
N SER A 253 13.05 -6.56 13.63
CA SER A 253 13.35 -6.02 12.31
C SER A 253 12.42 -4.86 11.97
N HIS A 254 12.97 -3.86 11.28
CA HIS A 254 12.22 -2.76 10.67
C HIS A 254 11.87 -3.16 9.24
N TRP A 255 10.67 -2.84 8.79
CA TRP A 255 10.11 -3.26 7.51
C TRP A 255 9.04 -2.27 7.07
#